data_AF-E3N5H6-F1
#
_entry.id   AF-E3N5H6-F1
#
_cell.length_a   1.000
_cell.length_b   1.000
_cell.length_c   1.000
_cell.angle_alpha   90.00
_cell.angle_beta   90.00
_cell.angle_gamma   90.00
#
_symmetry.space_group_name_H-M   'P 1'
#
loop_
_entity.id
_entity.type
_entity.pdbx_description
1 polymer ?
#
loop_
_entity_poly.entity_id
_entity_poly.type
_entity_poly.pdbx_seq_one_letter_code
_entity_poly.pdbx_strand_id
1 'polypeptide(L)'
;MYYLVKNFRDKSVTLRIKIYGESSSVRVVTPNNYYHEVYVMSRKKETSRNLERVNINGHLVPIDRSRKHHRGWETYWDDKLEGLQSVMEYLLDIFGIKKVTTIIVSPDTMRLLDVLKERQGNNYELYQYDRLTKVLRISGLSSNFPIGKYLQTIDTLCVGSKVSITLDDLLNMNCVELLLSKNRFTSTEIKRLLQHWAIGGLRRLKYLSLWVSDLNMEDVFGELTHTRDDGKERIKECTFHLFQMIEFD
;
A
#
# COMPACT_ATOMS: atom_id res chain seq x y z
N MET A 1 3.98 -1.61 -31.36
CA MET A 1 3.45 -0.43 -30.61
C MET A 1 2.38 0.43 -31.33
N TYR A 2 2.21 0.35 -32.66
CA TYR A 2 1.26 1.19 -33.45
C TYR A 2 -0.22 1.14 -33.01
N TYR A 3 -0.62 0.11 -32.25
CA TYR A 3 -2.00 -0.11 -31.80
C TYR A 3 -2.34 0.53 -30.43
N LEU A 4 -1.35 0.78 -29.56
CA LEU A 4 -1.58 1.46 -28.26
C LEU A 4 -1.93 2.93 -28.47
N VAL A 5 -1.30 3.56 -29.47
CA VAL A 5 -1.44 4.98 -29.80
C VAL A 5 -2.70 5.26 -30.64
N LYS A 6 -3.19 4.31 -31.45
CA LYS A 6 -4.35 4.55 -32.33
C LYS A 6 -5.71 4.58 -31.61
N ASN A 7 -5.87 3.83 -30.52
CA ASN A 7 -7.18 3.67 -29.87
C ASN A 7 -7.61 4.83 -28.96
N PHE A 8 -6.71 5.76 -28.62
CA PHE A 8 -6.98 6.84 -27.66
C PHE A 8 -6.71 8.24 -28.20
N ARG A 9 -6.69 8.41 -29.53
CA ARG A 9 -6.42 9.71 -30.16
C ARG A 9 -7.52 10.76 -29.99
N ASP A 10 -8.67 10.39 -29.44
CA ASP A 10 -9.71 11.37 -29.15
C ASP A 10 -9.36 12.12 -27.85
N LYS A 11 -8.80 13.33 -28.01
CA LYS A 11 -8.39 14.23 -26.93
C LYS A 11 -9.57 14.72 -26.09
N SER A 12 -10.83 14.46 -26.48
CA SER A 12 -12.01 14.80 -25.70
C SER A 12 -12.26 13.86 -24.52
N VAL A 13 -11.61 12.70 -24.49
CA VAL A 13 -11.82 11.67 -23.46
C VAL A 13 -10.85 11.87 -22.30
N THR A 14 -11.38 12.06 -21.09
CA THR A 14 -10.56 12.13 -19.88
C THR A 14 -10.03 10.74 -19.51
N LEU A 15 -8.77 10.48 -19.88
CA LEU A 15 -8.07 9.24 -19.54
C LEU A 15 -7.50 9.31 -18.12
N ARG A 16 -7.44 8.14 -17.47
CA ARG A 16 -6.87 7.97 -16.13
C ARG A 16 -5.72 6.98 -16.18
N ILE A 17 -4.66 7.25 -15.42
CA ILE A 17 -3.57 6.30 -15.23
C ILE A 17 -3.69 5.65 -13.87
N LYS A 18 -3.65 4.32 -13.88
CA LYS A 18 -3.70 3.48 -12.69
C LYS A 18 -2.46 2.59 -12.62
N ILE A 19 -1.83 2.50 -11.46
CA ILE A 19 -0.68 1.61 -11.22
C ILE A 19 -1.16 0.44 -10.36
N TYR A 20 -0.83 -0.79 -10.76
CA TYR A 20 -1.20 -2.02 -10.07
C TYR A 20 0.06 -2.72 -9.55
N GLY A 21 0.29 -2.63 -8.26
CA GLY A 21 1.50 -3.16 -7.66
C GLY A 21 1.58 -4.68 -7.62
N GLU A 22 0.47 -5.38 -7.38
CA GLU A 22 0.43 -6.84 -7.30
C GLU A 22 0.83 -7.48 -8.64
N SER A 23 0.29 -6.96 -9.74
CA SER A 23 0.59 -7.42 -11.09
C SER A 23 1.81 -6.73 -11.72
N SER A 24 2.45 -5.79 -10.99
CA SER A 24 3.50 -4.91 -11.52
C SER A 24 3.11 -4.32 -12.89
N SER A 25 2.00 -3.59 -12.97
CA SER A 25 1.49 -3.07 -14.26
C SER A 25 0.96 -1.65 -14.19
N VAL A 26 0.93 -0.97 -15.34
CA VAL A 26 0.36 0.36 -15.51
C VAL A 26 -0.79 0.28 -16.52
N ARG A 27 -1.95 0.83 -16.15
CA ARG A 27 -3.15 0.88 -16.99
C ARG A 27 -3.49 2.30 -17.39
N VAL A 28 -3.87 2.46 -18.64
CA VAL A 28 -4.57 3.64 -19.14
C VAL A 28 -6.04 3.26 -19.28
N VAL A 29 -6.92 4.01 -18.59
CA VAL A 29 -8.33 3.67 -18.43
C VAL A 29 -9.20 4.81 -18.94
N THR A 30 -10.24 4.47 -19.70
CA THR A 30 -11.28 5.39 -20.18
C THR A 30 -12.39 5.61 -19.15
N PRO A 31 -13.23 6.65 -19.31
CA PRO A 31 -14.42 6.83 -18.49
C PRO A 31 -15.37 5.61 -18.51
N ASN A 32 -15.46 4.90 -19.64
CA ASN A 32 -16.29 3.70 -19.80
C ASN A 32 -15.60 2.41 -19.30
N ASN A 33 -14.51 2.55 -18.53
CA ASN A 33 -13.74 1.46 -17.92
C ASN A 33 -13.05 0.49 -18.91
N TYR A 34 -12.99 0.82 -20.20
CA TYR A 34 -12.04 0.17 -21.11
C TYR A 34 -10.62 0.57 -20.75
N TYR A 35 -9.69 -0.38 -20.85
CA TYR A 35 -8.30 -0.15 -20.50
C TYR A 35 -7.33 -0.82 -21.45
N HIS A 36 -6.13 -0.25 -21.50
CA HIS A 36 -4.93 -0.91 -22.00
C HIS A 36 -3.93 -1.02 -20.86
N GLU A 37 -3.25 -2.16 -20.78
CA GLU A 37 -2.36 -2.48 -19.67
C GLU A 37 -0.97 -2.85 -20.18
N VAL A 38 0.06 -2.34 -19.49
CA VAL A 38 1.45 -2.68 -19.71
C VAL A 38 2.00 -3.29 -18.44
N TYR A 39 2.37 -4.55 -18.51
CA TYR A 39 2.98 -5.33 -17.44
C TYR A 39 4.50 -5.17 -17.46
N VAL A 40 5.08 -5.05 -16.28
CA VAL A 40 6.51 -4.96 -16.01
C VAL A 40 6.98 -6.30 -15.46
N MET A 41 7.56 -7.09 -16.35
CA MET A 41 8.04 -8.43 -16.09
C MET A 41 9.54 -8.40 -15.81
N SER A 42 10.01 -9.33 -14.99
CA SER A 42 11.46 -9.53 -14.81
C SER A 42 12.07 -10.05 -16.11
N ARG A 43 13.27 -9.57 -16.47
CA ARG A 43 14.03 -10.05 -17.63
C ARG A 43 14.29 -11.55 -17.61
N LYS A 44 14.36 -12.18 -16.43
CA LYS A 44 14.47 -13.64 -16.31
C LYS A 44 13.26 -14.41 -16.88
N LYS A 45 12.12 -13.75 -17.05
CA LYS A 45 10.89 -14.33 -17.63
C LYS A 45 10.80 -14.12 -19.15
N GLU A 46 11.82 -13.53 -19.77
CA GLU A 46 11.92 -13.40 -21.22
C GLU A 46 12.03 -14.79 -21.85
N THR A 47 11.00 -15.22 -22.57
CA THR A 47 10.92 -16.59 -23.11
C THR A 47 11.44 -16.71 -24.55
N SER A 48 11.71 -15.60 -25.22
CA SER A 48 12.17 -15.56 -26.61
C SER A 48 13.29 -14.54 -26.78
N ARG A 49 14.35 -14.92 -27.50
CA ARG A 49 15.47 -14.01 -27.82
C ARG A 49 15.17 -13.02 -28.95
N ASN A 50 14.07 -13.21 -29.67
CA ASN A 50 13.71 -12.44 -30.87
C ASN A 50 12.50 -11.52 -30.64
N LEU A 51 12.28 -11.06 -29.41
CA LEU A 51 11.20 -10.13 -29.12
C LEU A 51 11.45 -8.76 -29.78
N GLU A 52 10.36 -8.12 -30.22
CA GLU A 52 10.40 -6.71 -30.62
C GLU A 52 10.94 -5.89 -29.44
N ARG A 53 11.74 -4.86 -29.73
CA ARG A 53 12.25 -3.95 -28.71
C ARG A 53 11.69 -2.56 -28.92
N VAL A 54 11.41 -1.87 -27.83
CA VAL A 54 10.86 -0.52 -27.85
C VAL A 54 11.62 0.38 -26.88
N ASN A 55 11.77 1.64 -27.26
CA ASN A 55 12.27 2.66 -26.36
C ASN A 55 11.12 3.15 -25.45
N ILE A 56 11.25 2.89 -24.15
CA ILE A 56 10.34 3.37 -23.10
C ILE A 56 11.15 4.26 -22.18
N ASN A 57 10.87 5.57 -22.23
CA ASN A 57 11.53 6.57 -21.40
C ASN A 57 13.07 6.47 -21.42
N GLY A 58 13.67 6.31 -22.61
CA GLY A 58 15.12 6.17 -22.79
C GLY A 58 15.64 4.73 -22.74
N HIS A 59 14.83 3.76 -22.29
CA HIS A 59 15.25 2.37 -22.12
C HIS A 59 14.79 1.50 -23.30
N LEU A 60 15.75 0.85 -23.99
CA LEU A 60 15.43 -0.08 -25.08
C LEU A 60 15.12 -1.48 -24.52
N VAL A 61 13.84 -1.79 -24.35
CA VAL A 61 13.37 -3.00 -23.67
C VAL A 61 12.60 -3.96 -24.59
N PRO A 62 12.72 -5.28 -24.40
CA PRO A 62 11.88 -6.26 -25.08
C PRO A 62 10.41 -6.10 -24.71
N ILE A 63 9.53 -6.32 -25.69
CA ILE A 63 8.08 -6.26 -25.54
C ILE A 63 7.41 -7.46 -26.24
N ASP A 64 6.38 -8.00 -25.60
CA ASP A 64 5.50 -9.03 -26.18
C ASP A 64 4.02 -8.71 -25.89
N ARG A 65 3.09 -9.28 -26.66
CA ARG A 65 1.69 -9.29 -26.29
C ARG A 65 1.45 -10.33 -25.22
N SER A 66 0.79 -9.94 -24.13
CA SER A 66 0.48 -10.89 -23.06
C SER A 66 -0.43 -11.99 -23.57
N ARG A 67 -0.01 -13.24 -23.40
CA ARG A 67 -0.82 -14.44 -23.69
C ARG A 67 -1.78 -14.77 -22.55
N LYS A 68 -1.44 -14.33 -21.33
CA LYS A 68 -2.22 -14.59 -20.10
C LYS A 68 -3.25 -13.52 -19.83
N HIS A 69 -2.97 -12.28 -20.23
CA HIS A 69 -3.81 -11.13 -19.93
C HIS A 69 -4.37 -10.55 -21.24
N HIS A 70 -5.66 -10.79 -21.49
CA HIS A 70 -6.33 -10.24 -22.66
C HIS A 70 -6.13 -8.72 -22.72
N ARG A 71 -5.64 -8.21 -23.86
CA ARG A 71 -5.38 -6.78 -24.15
C ARG A 71 -4.19 -6.14 -23.41
N GLY A 72 -3.31 -6.95 -22.82
CA GLY A 72 -2.09 -6.49 -22.16
C GLY A 72 -0.83 -6.60 -23.03
N TRP A 73 0.15 -5.75 -22.75
CA TRP A 73 1.53 -5.86 -23.25
C TRP A 73 2.46 -6.22 -22.10
N GLU A 74 3.43 -7.09 -22.33
CA GLU A 74 4.48 -7.43 -21.37
C GLU A 74 5.79 -6.78 -21.80
N THR A 75 6.44 -6.07 -20.88
CA THR A 75 7.76 -5.47 -21.08
C THR A 75 8.74 -6.08 -20.08
N TYR A 76 9.99 -6.31 -20.49
CA TYR A 76 10.94 -7.11 -19.71
C TYR A 76 12.13 -6.27 -19.22
N TRP A 77 12.25 -6.15 -17.90
CA TRP A 77 13.15 -5.23 -17.21
C TRP A 77 14.08 -5.95 -16.23
N ASP A 78 15.30 -5.44 -16.11
CA ASP A 78 16.28 -5.91 -15.13
C ASP A 78 15.87 -5.47 -13.71
N ASP A 79 15.55 -4.18 -13.55
CA ASP A 79 14.93 -3.63 -12.35
C ASP A 79 13.43 -3.34 -12.61
N LYS A 80 12.57 -3.96 -11.80
CA LYS A 80 11.11 -3.80 -11.93
C LYS A 80 10.61 -2.42 -11.50
N LEU A 81 11.24 -1.79 -10.52
CA LEU A 81 10.85 -0.46 -10.05
C LEU A 81 11.18 0.57 -11.13
N GLU A 82 12.37 0.50 -11.70
CA GLU A 82 12.78 1.31 -12.85
C GLU A 82 11.83 1.10 -14.04
N GLY A 83 11.46 -0.16 -14.30
CA GLY A 83 10.50 -0.49 -15.35
C GLY A 83 9.11 0.09 -15.10
N LEU A 84 8.59 0.00 -13.88
CA LEU A 84 7.30 0.58 -13.49
C LEU A 84 7.31 2.10 -13.66
N GLN A 85 8.36 2.77 -13.17
CA GLN A 85 8.52 4.21 -13.30
C GLN A 85 8.62 4.63 -14.77
N SER A 86 9.43 3.93 -15.57
CA SER A 86 9.65 4.23 -16.98
C SER A 86 8.40 4.04 -17.82
N VAL A 87 7.67 2.93 -17.62
CA VAL A 87 6.39 2.68 -18.28
C VAL A 87 5.36 3.73 -17.88
N MET A 88 5.31 4.10 -16.59
CA MET A 88 4.41 5.14 -16.10
C MET A 88 4.67 6.48 -16.80
N GLU A 89 5.90 6.99 -16.76
CA GLU A 89 6.27 8.27 -17.40
C GLU A 89 6.02 8.24 -18.91
N TYR A 90 6.37 7.13 -19.57
CA TYR A 90 6.13 6.96 -21.00
C TYR A 90 4.64 7.05 -21.38
N LEU A 91 3.75 6.42 -20.60
CA LEU A 91 2.32 6.46 -20.85
C LEU A 91 1.73 7.85 -20.50
N LEU A 92 2.22 8.50 -19.46
CA LEU A 92 1.84 9.87 -19.11
C LEU A 92 2.15 10.83 -20.27
N ASP A 93 3.36 10.74 -20.82
CA ASP A 93 3.81 11.57 -21.94
C ASP A 93 2.98 11.32 -23.21
N ILE A 94 2.86 10.05 -23.65
CA ILE A 94 2.14 9.68 -24.87
C ILE A 94 0.68 10.13 -24.87
N PHE A 95 0.02 10.05 -23.73
CA PHE A 95 -1.40 10.44 -23.62
C PHE A 95 -1.59 11.89 -23.13
N GLY A 96 -0.51 12.65 -22.90
CA GLY A 96 -0.58 14.00 -22.36
C GLY A 96 -1.25 14.08 -20.99
N ILE A 97 -1.18 13.01 -20.20
CA ILE A 97 -1.80 12.91 -18.88
C ILE A 97 -0.84 13.49 -17.86
N LYS A 98 -1.31 14.47 -17.08
CA LYS A 98 -0.44 15.17 -16.11
C LYS A 98 -0.20 14.37 -14.84
N LYS A 99 -1.16 13.54 -14.41
CA LYS A 99 -1.14 12.90 -13.09
C LYS A 99 -1.57 11.45 -13.13
N VAL A 100 -0.95 10.65 -12.28
CA VAL A 100 -1.46 9.32 -11.91
C VAL A 100 -2.65 9.51 -10.99
N THR A 101 -3.78 8.88 -11.31
CA THR A 101 -5.02 9.06 -10.53
C THR A 101 -5.17 8.02 -9.44
N THR A 102 -4.69 6.80 -9.68
CA THR A 102 -4.97 5.65 -8.81
C THR A 102 -3.73 4.76 -8.67
N ILE A 103 -3.43 4.32 -7.46
CA ILE A 103 -2.33 3.38 -7.20
C ILE A 103 -2.86 2.26 -6.31
N ILE A 104 -2.64 1.03 -6.76
CA ILE A 104 -2.91 -0.18 -5.99
C ILE A 104 -1.60 -0.67 -5.43
N VAL A 105 -1.54 -0.69 -4.11
CA VAL A 105 -0.28 -0.76 -3.36
C VAL A 105 0.23 -2.19 -3.23
N SER A 106 1.50 -2.39 -3.60
CA SER A 106 2.39 -3.52 -3.31
C SER A 106 3.77 -2.99 -2.87
N PRO A 107 4.68 -3.85 -2.36
CA PRO A 107 6.03 -3.45 -1.97
C PRO A 107 6.80 -2.69 -3.06
N ASP A 108 6.62 -3.05 -4.33
CA ASP A 108 7.27 -2.39 -5.47
C ASP A 108 6.70 -0.96 -5.67
N THR A 109 5.37 -0.80 -5.64
CA THR A 109 4.74 0.53 -5.79
C THR A 109 4.91 1.43 -4.58
N MET A 110 5.15 0.87 -3.39
CA MET A 110 5.48 1.65 -2.19
C MET A 110 6.75 2.47 -2.39
N ARG A 111 7.77 1.88 -3.03
CA ARG A 111 9.01 2.58 -3.36
C ARG A 111 8.81 3.67 -4.42
N LEU A 112 7.77 3.54 -5.24
CA LEU A 112 7.39 4.54 -6.24
C LEU A 112 6.62 5.73 -5.63
N LEU A 113 6.12 5.61 -4.39
CA LEU A 113 5.38 6.71 -3.74
C LEU A 113 6.25 7.94 -3.52
N ASP A 114 7.53 7.77 -3.21
CA ASP A 114 8.46 8.90 -3.05
C ASP A 114 8.61 9.68 -4.37
N VAL A 115 8.81 8.96 -5.48
CA VAL A 115 8.85 9.54 -6.84
C VAL A 115 7.55 10.26 -7.17
N LEU A 116 6.41 9.67 -6.84
CA LEU A 116 5.09 10.26 -7.10
C LEU A 116 4.81 11.49 -6.22
N LYS A 117 5.27 11.47 -4.97
CA LYS A 117 5.16 12.61 -4.04
C LYS A 117 5.99 13.78 -4.55
N GLU A 118 7.20 13.55 -5.04
CA GLU A 118 8.03 14.60 -5.64
C GLU A 118 7.39 15.17 -6.92
N ARG A 119 6.80 14.30 -7.76
CA ARG A 119 6.22 14.68 -9.06
C ARG A 119 4.90 15.45 -8.96
N GLN A 120 3.98 14.97 -8.14
CA GLN A 120 2.60 15.47 -8.12
C GLN A 120 2.03 15.71 -6.70
N GLY A 121 2.86 15.60 -5.68
CA GLY A 121 2.43 15.60 -4.29
C GLY A 121 1.54 14.40 -3.97
N ASN A 122 0.80 14.47 -2.86
CA ASN A 122 -0.13 13.42 -2.43
C ASN A 122 -1.47 13.45 -3.19
N ASN A 123 -1.44 13.79 -4.49
CA ASN A 123 -2.62 13.95 -5.33
C ASN A 123 -2.87 12.67 -6.16
N TYR A 124 -3.21 11.59 -5.47
CA TYR A 124 -3.55 10.29 -6.04
C TYR A 124 -4.42 9.52 -5.05
N GLU A 125 -5.27 8.63 -5.56
CA GLU A 125 -6.07 7.73 -4.73
C GLU A 125 -5.30 6.42 -4.51
N LEU A 126 -5.04 6.09 -3.24
CA LEU A 126 -4.52 4.78 -2.86
C LEU A 126 -5.68 3.81 -2.67
N TYR A 127 -5.66 2.70 -3.41
CA TYR A 127 -6.61 1.62 -3.24
C TYR A 127 -5.87 0.36 -2.78
N GLN A 128 -6.36 -0.26 -1.73
CA GLN A 128 -6.22 -1.70 -1.56
C GLN A 128 -7.60 -2.33 -1.85
N TYR A 129 -7.68 -3.63 -2.07
CA TYR A 129 -8.96 -4.29 -1.90
C TYR A 129 -9.46 -3.97 -0.48
N ASP A 130 -10.69 -3.43 -0.44
CA ASP A 130 -11.43 -2.80 0.65
C ASP A 130 -11.27 -1.28 0.91
N ARG A 131 -12.42 -0.67 1.22
CA ARG A 131 -12.82 0.72 0.94
C ARG A 131 -12.24 1.80 1.89
N LEU A 132 -12.14 3.03 1.34
CA LEU A 132 -12.04 4.38 1.94
C LEU A 132 -10.64 5.04 2.09
N THR A 133 -10.67 6.38 2.20
CA THR A 133 -9.65 7.40 1.88
C THR A 133 -8.46 7.49 2.86
N LYS A 134 -7.26 7.82 2.33
CA LYS A 134 -5.95 7.91 3.04
C LYS A 134 -5.58 6.67 3.86
N VAL A 135 -5.85 5.52 3.27
CA VAL A 135 -5.54 4.22 3.82
C VAL A 135 -4.23 3.72 3.20
N LEU A 136 -3.20 3.54 4.03
CA LEU A 136 -1.99 2.79 3.67
C LEU A 136 -2.20 1.35 4.12
N ARG A 137 -2.55 0.45 3.21
CA ARG A 137 -2.58 -0.98 3.51
C ARG A 137 -1.48 -1.73 2.76
N ILE A 138 -0.68 -2.52 3.46
CA ILE A 138 0.52 -3.13 2.92
C ILE A 138 0.55 -4.64 3.18
N SER A 139 0.62 -5.43 2.11
CA SER A 139 0.84 -6.87 2.16
C SER A 139 2.18 -7.21 1.52
N GLY A 140 2.95 -8.10 2.15
CA GLY A 140 4.23 -8.58 1.61
C GLY A 140 5.44 -7.67 1.88
N LEU A 141 5.37 -6.80 2.89
CA LEU A 141 6.57 -6.09 3.34
C LEU A 141 7.62 -7.06 3.86
N SER A 142 8.88 -6.77 3.53
CA SER A 142 10.00 -7.36 4.24
C SER A 142 9.85 -7.06 5.73
N SER A 143 10.17 -8.03 6.57
CA SER A 143 10.17 -7.89 8.04
C SER A 143 11.04 -6.73 8.54
N ASN A 144 11.96 -6.23 7.72
CA ASN A 144 12.91 -5.17 8.08
C ASN A 144 12.45 -3.77 7.63
N PHE A 145 11.25 -3.64 7.04
CA PHE A 145 10.76 -2.35 6.58
C PHE A 145 10.40 -1.43 7.76
N PRO A 146 11.01 -0.24 7.88
CA PRO A 146 10.81 0.66 9.00
C PRO A 146 9.52 1.47 8.84
N ILE A 147 8.37 0.84 9.11
CA ILE A 147 7.05 1.47 8.93
C ILE A 147 6.81 2.64 9.89
N GLY A 148 7.52 2.69 11.02
CA GLY A 148 7.38 3.72 12.06
C GLY A 148 7.44 5.15 11.53
N LYS A 149 8.30 5.41 10.51
CA LYS A 149 8.47 6.73 9.90
C LYS A 149 7.19 7.31 9.26
N TYR A 150 6.22 6.46 8.92
CA TYR A 150 5.01 6.86 8.21
C TYR A 150 3.81 7.07 9.14
N LEU A 151 3.87 6.57 10.38
CA LEU A 151 2.76 6.53 11.35
C LEU A 151 2.26 7.92 11.77
N GLN A 152 3.04 8.98 11.56
CA GLN A 152 2.60 10.35 11.86
C GLN A 152 1.84 11.01 10.71
N THR A 153 1.99 10.49 9.49
CA THR A 153 1.52 11.15 8.26
C THR A 153 0.29 10.49 7.64
N ILE A 154 -0.04 9.27 8.08
CA ILE A 154 -1.12 8.46 7.54
C ILE A 154 -2.30 8.42 8.51
N ASP A 155 -3.51 8.33 7.98
CA ASP A 155 -4.73 8.25 8.79
C ASP A 155 -5.07 6.80 9.12
N THR A 156 -4.90 5.87 8.18
CA THR A 156 -5.13 4.43 8.44
C THR A 156 -3.93 3.62 7.99
N LEU A 157 -3.45 2.71 8.84
CA LEU A 157 -2.46 1.70 8.51
C LEU A 157 -3.05 0.30 8.67
N CYS A 158 -2.97 -0.55 7.64
CA CYS A 158 -3.33 -1.96 7.76
C CYS A 158 -2.28 -2.86 7.13
N VAL A 159 -1.63 -3.69 7.93
CA VAL A 159 -0.53 -4.54 7.48
C VAL A 159 -0.88 -6.00 7.68
N GLY A 160 -0.92 -6.74 6.57
CA GLY A 160 -1.21 -8.19 6.55
C GLY A 160 0.04 -9.08 6.65
N SER A 161 1.23 -8.47 6.74
CA SER A 161 2.55 -9.12 6.87
C SER A 161 3.30 -8.58 8.09
N LYS A 162 4.30 -9.31 8.58
CA LYS A 162 5.15 -8.83 9.69
C LYS A 162 6.01 -7.65 9.22
N VAL A 163 6.07 -6.57 9.99
CA VAL A 163 6.88 -5.37 9.70
C VAL A 163 7.79 -4.99 10.86
N SER A 164 8.83 -4.19 10.59
CA SER A 164 9.69 -3.63 11.64
C SER A 164 9.00 -2.40 12.23
N ILE A 165 8.48 -2.57 13.45
CA ILE A 165 7.81 -1.54 14.23
C ILE A 165 8.18 -1.74 15.70
N THR A 166 8.50 -0.66 16.38
CA THR A 166 8.82 -0.64 17.81
C THR A 166 7.63 -0.15 18.63
N LEU A 167 7.65 -0.37 19.95
CA LEU A 167 6.68 0.23 20.84
C LEU A 167 6.73 1.77 20.78
N ASP A 168 7.92 2.36 20.66
CA ASP A 168 8.08 3.81 20.57
C ASP A 168 7.43 4.38 19.30
N ASP A 169 7.51 3.66 18.17
CA ASP A 169 6.80 4.03 16.95
C ASP A 169 5.28 4.08 17.18
N LEU A 170 4.74 3.12 17.95
CA LEU A 170 3.31 3.05 18.29
C LEU A 170 2.88 4.12 19.28
N LEU A 171 3.72 4.45 20.27
CA LEU A 171 3.42 5.50 21.24
C LEU A 171 3.41 6.89 20.59
N ASN A 172 4.18 7.09 19.52
CA ASN A 172 4.31 8.36 18.81
C ASN A 172 3.48 8.45 17.52
N MET A 173 2.57 7.49 17.27
CA MET A 173 1.75 7.48 16.06
C MET A 173 0.64 8.53 16.08
N ASN A 174 0.22 8.97 14.90
CA ASN A 174 -0.88 9.94 14.73
C ASN A 174 -2.01 9.38 13.84
N CYS A 175 -2.09 8.05 13.73
CA CYS A 175 -3.11 7.36 12.95
C CYS A 175 -4.50 7.45 13.61
N VAL A 176 -5.53 7.36 12.77
CA VAL A 176 -6.93 7.12 13.14
C VAL A 176 -7.19 5.62 13.29
N GLU A 177 -6.64 4.78 12.42
CA GLU A 177 -6.84 3.33 12.47
C GLU A 177 -5.52 2.58 12.27
N LEU A 178 -5.31 1.52 13.04
CA LEU A 178 -4.13 0.66 12.96
C LEU A 178 -4.50 -0.82 13.03
N LEU A 179 -4.10 -1.60 12.02
CA LEU A 179 -4.18 -3.06 11.99
C LEU A 179 -2.79 -3.66 11.72
N LEU A 180 -2.27 -4.48 12.65
CA LEU A 180 -1.00 -5.20 12.51
C LEU A 180 -1.18 -6.68 12.86
N SER A 181 -1.84 -7.44 11.99
CA SER A 181 -2.29 -8.81 12.29
C SER A 181 -1.18 -9.85 12.38
N LYS A 182 0.04 -9.55 11.91
CA LYS A 182 1.20 -10.45 11.91
C LYS A 182 2.37 -9.97 12.77
N ASN A 183 2.22 -8.84 13.46
CA ASN A 183 3.20 -8.35 14.43
C ASN A 183 2.84 -8.86 15.81
N ARG A 184 3.76 -9.60 16.43
CA ARG A 184 3.57 -10.14 17.77
C ARG A 184 4.02 -9.15 18.82
N PHE A 185 3.11 -8.73 19.69
CA PHE A 185 3.39 -7.88 20.84
C PHE A 185 3.25 -8.67 22.14
N THR A 186 4.02 -8.27 23.14
CA THR A 186 3.96 -8.80 24.49
C THR A 186 2.84 -8.11 25.29
N SER A 187 2.34 -8.80 26.34
CA SER A 187 1.38 -8.21 27.29
C SER A 187 1.88 -6.87 27.87
N THR A 188 3.18 -6.79 28.22
CA THR A 188 3.80 -5.57 28.75
C THR A 188 3.79 -4.39 27.77
N GLU A 189 4.07 -4.64 26.49
CA GLU A 189 4.03 -3.59 25.44
C GLU A 189 2.62 -3.05 25.25
N ILE A 190 1.63 -3.95 25.23
CA ILE A 190 0.22 -3.57 25.06
C ILE A 190 -0.30 -2.82 26.27
N LYS A 191 0.06 -3.23 27.49
CA LYS A 191 -0.27 -2.49 28.72
C LYS A 191 0.22 -1.04 28.64
N ARG A 192 1.48 -0.83 28.26
CA ARG A 192 2.05 0.51 28.09
C ARG A 192 1.31 1.33 27.02
N LEU A 193 0.99 0.71 25.88
CA LEU A 193 0.23 1.37 24.81
C LEU A 193 -1.16 1.80 25.28
N LEU A 194 -1.88 0.92 25.99
CA LEU A 194 -3.22 1.19 26.52
C LEU A 194 -3.20 2.25 27.62
N GLN A 195 -2.23 2.21 28.54
CA GLN A 195 -2.05 3.25 29.56
C GLN A 195 -1.78 4.61 28.91
N HIS A 196 -0.91 4.66 27.90
CA HIS A 196 -0.65 5.88 27.13
C HIS A 196 -1.90 6.40 26.42
N TRP A 197 -2.73 5.50 25.89
CA TRP A 197 -4.01 5.86 25.29
C TRP A 197 -5.00 6.42 26.32
N ALA A 198 -5.14 5.76 27.48
CA ALA A 198 -6.07 6.14 28.54
C ALA A 198 -5.82 7.58 29.04
N ILE A 199 -4.55 8.00 29.15
CA ILE A 199 -4.19 9.38 29.54
C ILE A 199 -4.27 10.40 28.39
N GLY A 200 -4.72 9.98 27.20
CA GLY A 200 -4.97 10.85 26.06
C GLY A 200 -3.77 11.07 25.11
N GLY A 201 -2.81 10.14 25.08
CA GLY A 201 -1.67 10.19 24.15
C GLY A 201 -2.06 9.95 22.68
N LEU A 202 -2.97 9.00 22.42
CA LEU A 202 -3.36 8.58 21.07
C LEU A 202 -4.70 9.22 20.63
N ARG A 203 -4.75 10.56 20.61
CA ARG A 203 -6.01 11.33 20.48
C ARG A 203 -6.81 11.08 19.21
N ARG A 204 -6.16 10.74 18.11
CA ARG A 204 -6.82 10.49 16.83
C ARG A 204 -7.25 9.04 16.65
N LEU A 205 -6.70 8.12 17.43
CA LEU A 205 -6.89 6.69 17.26
C LEU A 205 -8.33 6.30 17.63
N LYS A 206 -9.01 5.64 16.70
CA LYS A 206 -10.38 5.14 16.82
C LYS A 206 -10.46 3.62 16.68
N TYR A 207 -9.50 3.02 15.99
CA TYR A 207 -9.47 1.58 15.76
C TYR A 207 -8.05 1.04 15.93
N LEU A 208 -7.91 -0.01 16.73
CA LEU A 208 -6.63 -0.68 16.96
C LEU A 208 -6.84 -2.20 16.96
N SER A 209 -6.11 -2.90 16.10
CA SER A 209 -6.06 -4.36 16.09
C SER A 209 -4.62 -4.84 15.99
N LEU A 210 -4.22 -5.62 16.98
CA LEU A 210 -2.87 -6.14 17.17
C LEU A 210 -2.95 -7.62 17.52
N TRP A 211 -1.89 -8.37 17.22
CA TRP A 211 -1.73 -9.73 17.73
C TRP A 211 -0.93 -9.70 19.03
N VAL A 212 -1.42 -10.38 20.05
CA VAL A 212 -0.83 -10.35 21.40
C VAL A 212 -0.74 -11.76 21.97
N SER A 213 0.44 -12.12 22.48
CA SER A 213 0.63 -13.34 23.26
C SER A 213 0.19 -13.11 24.71
N ASP A 214 -0.51 -14.09 25.29
CA ASP A 214 -0.65 -14.24 26.74
C ASP A 214 -1.20 -13.01 27.48
N LEU A 215 -2.23 -12.37 26.90
CA LEU A 215 -2.87 -11.20 27.50
C LEU A 215 -3.97 -11.63 28.49
N ASN A 216 -3.77 -11.34 29.77
CA ASN A 216 -4.86 -11.39 30.75
C ASN A 216 -5.60 -10.05 30.76
N MET A 217 -6.84 -10.04 30.27
CA MET A 217 -7.66 -8.83 30.20
C MET A 217 -8.05 -8.30 31.60
N GLU A 218 -8.21 -9.16 32.60
CA GLU A 218 -8.56 -8.73 33.96
C GLU A 218 -7.44 -7.90 34.59
N ASP A 219 -6.20 -8.30 34.35
CA ASP A 219 -5.00 -7.59 34.81
C ASP A 219 -4.86 -6.22 34.12
N VAL A 220 -5.09 -6.19 32.79
CA VAL A 220 -5.06 -4.95 32.01
C VAL A 220 -6.14 -3.96 32.47
N PHE A 221 -7.38 -4.41 32.62
CA PHE A 221 -8.47 -3.53 33.07
C PHE A 221 -8.36 -3.17 34.56
N GLY A 222 -7.82 -4.08 35.38
CA GLY A 222 -7.52 -3.85 36.79
C GLY A 222 -6.56 -2.68 37.00
N GLU A 223 -5.42 -2.67 36.28
CA GLU A 223 -4.46 -1.55 36.34
C GLU A 223 -5.04 -0.23 35.79
N LEU A 224 -5.89 -0.30 34.76
CA LEU A 224 -6.60 0.87 34.22
C LEU A 224 -7.65 1.44 35.18
N THR A 225 -8.06 0.71 36.23
CA THR A 225 -8.99 1.23 37.25
C THR A 225 -8.41 2.34 38.12
N HIS A 226 -7.08 2.48 38.16
CA HIS A 226 -6.40 3.59 38.83
C HIS A 226 -6.24 4.83 37.93
N THR A 227 -6.64 4.74 36.66
CA THR A 227 -6.74 5.90 35.76
C THR A 227 -8.16 6.44 35.75
N ARG A 228 -8.32 7.76 35.55
CA ARG A 228 -9.61 8.47 35.58
C ARG A 228 -10.66 7.74 34.71
N ASP A 229 -11.94 7.78 35.14
CA ASP A 229 -13.05 7.07 34.46
C ASP A 229 -13.21 7.46 32.98
N ASP A 230 -12.78 8.67 32.58
CA ASP A 230 -12.77 9.15 31.20
C ASP A 230 -11.84 8.35 30.27
N GLY A 231 -10.76 7.77 30.80
CA GLY A 231 -9.84 6.92 30.05
C GLY A 231 -10.44 5.56 29.68
N LYS A 232 -11.29 5.00 30.55
CA LYS A 232 -11.99 3.72 30.29
C LYS A 232 -13.07 3.87 29.24
N GLU A 233 -13.83 4.96 29.27
CA GLU A 233 -14.85 5.24 28.24
C GLU A 233 -14.21 5.42 26.86
N ARG A 234 -13.07 6.15 26.76
CA ARG A 234 -12.34 6.31 25.50
C ARG A 234 -11.88 5.01 24.85
N ILE A 235 -11.42 4.04 25.65
CA ILE A 235 -10.99 2.73 25.14
C ILE A 235 -12.21 1.89 24.73
N LYS A 236 -13.34 1.99 25.46
CA LYS A 236 -14.59 1.27 25.15
C LYS A 236 -15.33 1.80 23.93
N GLU A 237 -15.24 3.11 23.64
CA GLU A 237 -15.81 3.72 22.43
C GLU A 237 -15.08 3.32 21.15
N CYS A 238 -13.88 2.73 21.28
CA CYS A 238 -13.08 2.26 20.16
C CYS A 238 -13.26 0.75 19.95
N THR A 239 -13.34 0.30 18.69
CA THR A 239 -13.38 -1.14 18.39
C THR A 239 -11.96 -1.71 18.52
N PHE A 240 -11.74 -2.49 19.58
CA PHE A 240 -10.46 -3.13 19.89
C PHE A 240 -10.55 -4.63 19.63
N HIS A 241 -9.81 -5.13 18.63
CA HIS A 241 -9.77 -6.56 18.29
C HIS A 241 -8.39 -7.14 18.59
N LEU A 242 -8.34 -7.95 19.65
CA LEU A 242 -7.22 -8.82 19.98
C LEU A 242 -7.47 -10.21 19.41
N PHE A 243 -6.54 -10.71 18.61
CA PHE A 243 -6.54 -12.12 18.20
C PHE A 243 -5.69 -12.91 19.20
N GLN A 244 -6.33 -13.76 20.02
CA GLN A 244 -5.66 -14.79 20.82
C GLN A 244 -5.65 -16.12 20.04
N MET A 245 -4.53 -16.85 20.05
CA MET A 245 -4.57 -18.27 19.67
C MET A 245 -5.23 -19.05 20.80
N ILE A 246 -6.29 -19.78 20.47
CA ILE A 246 -6.55 -21.07 21.12
C ILE A 246 -5.67 -22.04 20.34
N GLU A 247 -4.54 -22.44 20.92
CA GLU A 247 -3.78 -23.57 20.38
C GLU A 247 -4.67 -24.81 20.51
N PHE A 248 -5.06 -25.39 19.37
CA PHE A 248 -5.46 -26.80 19.34
C PHE A 248 -4.21 -27.56 18.93
N ASP A 249 -3.74 -28.42 19.85
CA ASP A 249 -2.64 -29.36 19.66
C ASP A 249 -2.77 -30.19 18.36
#